data_AF-A0A7C5MEK9-F1
#
_entry.id   AF-A0A7C5MEK9-F1
#
_cell.length_a   1.000
_cell.length_b   1.000
_cell.length_c   1.000
_cell.angle_alpha   90.00
_cell.angle_beta   90.00
_cell.angle_gamma   90.00
#
_symmetry.space_group_name_H-M   'P 1'
#
loop_
_entity.id
_entity.type
_entity.pdbx_description
1 polymer ?
#
loop_
_entity_poly.entity_id
_entity_poly.type
_entity_poly.pdbx_seq_one_letter_code
_entity_poly.pdbx_strand_id
1 'polypeptide(L)'
;MYTRRDLLKIALAAPAGAWMARYEALAAPLRGEVKITAVKALQLDYQGDGCLVRIETDAGVTGYGETGVDVATARARIPRLRLEGADPLAIER
;
A
#
# COMPACT_ATOMS: atom_id res chain seq x y z
N MET A 1 25.70 -25.29 2.09
CA MET A 1 26.11 -25.91 0.80
C MET A 1 24.84 -26.19 0.01
N TYR A 2 24.64 -25.54 -1.14
CA TYR A 2 23.42 -25.71 -1.94
C TYR A 2 23.43 -27.03 -2.69
N THR A 3 22.30 -27.73 -2.74
CA THR A 3 22.15 -28.97 -3.52
C THR A 3 21.66 -28.68 -4.94
N ARG A 4 21.81 -29.65 -5.86
CA ARG A 4 21.27 -29.54 -7.23
C ARG A 4 19.76 -29.26 -7.26
N ARG A 5 19.01 -29.81 -6.29
CA ARG A 5 17.57 -29.57 -6.15
C ARG A 5 17.28 -28.13 -5.71
N ASP A 6 18.10 -27.56 -4.83
CA ASP A 6 17.96 -26.17 -4.40
C ASP A 6 18.22 -25.21 -5.57
N LEU A 7 19.23 -25.51 -6.39
CA LEU A 7 19.52 -24.73 -7.60
C LEU A 7 18.37 -24.77 -8.61
N LEU A 8 17.73 -25.93 -8.81
CA LEU A 8 16.56 -26.05 -9.69
C LEU A 8 15.34 -25.29 -9.16
N LYS A 9 15.11 -25.32 -7.84
CA LYS A 9 14.03 -24.54 -7.21
C LYS A 9 14.24 -23.04 -7.35
N ILE A 10 15.48 -22.57 -7.17
CA ILE A 10 15.84 -21.16 -7.36
C ILE A 10 15.66 -20.76 -8.83
N ALA A 11 16.09 -21.59 -9.78
CA ALA A 11 15.91 -21.32 -11.21
C ALA A 11 14.44 -21.22 -11.61
N LEU A 12 13.56 -22.06 -11.04
CA LEU A 12 12.11 -21.99 -11.25
C LEU A 12 11.48 -20.74 -10.63
N ALA A 13 12.06 -20.19 -9.56
CA ALA A 13 11.58 -18.97 -8.91
C ALA A 13 12.14 -17.68 -9.56
N ALA A 14 13.24 -17.77 -10.31
CA ALA A 14 13.88 -16.61 -10.96
C ALA A 14 12.94 -15.78 -11.87
N PRO A 15 12.02 -16.37 -12.66
CA PRO A 15 11.09 -15.59 -13.49
C PRO A 15 10.06 -14.79 -12.67
N ALA A 16 9.79 -15.17 -11.41
CA ALA A 16 8.83 -14.47 -10.58
C ALA A 16 9.26 -13.03 -10.27
N GLY A 17 10.58 -12.79 -10.09
CA GLY A 17 11.12 -11.44 -9.91
C GLY A 17 10.92 -10.56 -11.15
N ALA A 18 11.13 -11.12 -12.35
CA ALA A 18 10.92 -10.41 -13.61
C ALA A 18 9.44 -10.10 -13.89
N TRP A 19 8.52 -10.95 -13.43
CA TRP A 19 7.08 -10.68 -13.48
C TRP A 19 6.71 -9.46 -12.64
N MET A 20 7.29 -9.32 -11.45
CA MET A 20 7.04 -8.19 -10.56
C MET A 20 7.66 -6.87 -11.04
N ALA A 21 8.67 -6.90 -11.93
CA ALA A 21 9.26 -5.70 -12.50
C ALA A 21 8.30 -4.89 -13.39
N ARG A 22 7.16 -5.47 -13.80
CA ARG A 22 6.18 -4.80 -14.69
C ARG A 22 4.97 -4.20 -13.97
N TYR A 23 4.94 -4.15 -12.63
CA TYR A 23 3.81 -3.55 -11.93
C TYR A 23 3.58 -2.09 -12.32
N GLU A 24 4.64 -1.29 -12.49
CA GLU A 24 4.52 0.09 -12.99
C GLU A 24 3.89 0.15 -14.38
N ALA A 25 4.30 -0.74 -15.29
CA ALA A 25 3.74 -0.80 -16.64
C ALA A 25 2.27 -1.26 -16.64
N LEU A 26 1.89 -2.14 -15.71
CA LEU A 26 0.51 -2.61 -15.53
C LEU A 26 -0.37 -1.58 -14.82
N ALA A 27 0.20 -0.78 -13.92
CA ALA A 27 -0.50 0.26 -13.18
C ALA A 27 -0.61 1.57 -13.97
N ALA A 28 0.33 1.85 -14.88
CA ALA A 28 0.34 3.04 -15.74
C ALA A 28 -1.01 3.37 -16.41
N PRO A 29 -1.73 2.42 -17.06
CA PRO A 29 -3.02 2.71 -17.67
C PRO A 29 -4.16 2.98 -16.67
N LEU A 30 -3.98 2.64 -15.38
CA LEU A 30 -4.99 2.86 -14.33
C LEU A 30 -4.77 4.17 -13.56
N ARG A 31 -3.70 4.92 -13.84
CA ARG A 31 -3.47 6.22 -13.23
C ARG A 31 -4.60 7.18 -13.62
N GLY A 32 -5.14 7.87 -12.62
CA GLY A 32 -6.28 8.79 -12.76
C GLY A 32 -7.66 8.12 -12.86
N GLU A 33 -7.73 6.80 -13.00
CA GLU A 33 -9.00 6.05 -13.13
C GLU A 33 -9.57 5.62 -11.78
N VAL A 34 -8.74 5.58 -10.73
CA VAL A 34 -9.14 5.22 -9.36
C VAL A 34 -9.08 6.46 -8.48
N LYS A 35 -10.02 6.59 -7.55
CA LYS A 35 -10.06 7.69 -6.60
C LYS A 35 -10.11 7.19 -5.17
N ILE A 36 -9.39 7.87 -4.30
CA ILE A 36 -9.53 7.69 -2.86
C ILE A 36 -10.92 8.18 -2.43
N THR A 37 -11.70 7.32 -1.77
CA THR A 37 -13.05 7.63 -1.31
C THR A 37 -13.12 7.90 0.19
N ALA A 38 -12.18 7.35 0.97
CA ALA A 38 -12.09 7.63 2.39
C ALA A 38 -10.68 7.40 2.93
N VAL A 39 -10.30 8.20 3.95
CA VAL A 39 -9.07 8.02 4.73
C VAL A 39 -9.42 7.90 6.21
N LYS A 40 -9.19 6.74 6.81
CA LYS A 40 -9.62 6.42 8.18
C LYS A 40 -8.43 6.12 9.07
N ALA A 41 -8.33 6.83 10.21
CA ALA A 41 -7.40 6.49 11.27
C ALA A 41 -8.00 5.41 12.19
N LEU A 42 -7.25 4.33 12.42
CA LEU A 42 -7.63 3.16 13.20
C LEU A 42 -6.72 3.09 14.43
N GLN A 43 -7.33 3.12 15.62
CA GLN A 43 -6.62 2.86 16.87
C GLN A 43 -6.42 1.36 17.05
N LEU A 44 -5.23 0.95 17.47
CA LEU A 44 -4.93 -0.45 17.79
C LEU A 44 -4.98 -0.67 19.30
N ASP A 45 -5.71 -1.69 19.72
CA ASP A 45 -5.92 -1.98 21.15
C ASP A 45 -4.80 -2.83 21.78
N TYR A 46 -3.85 -3.34 20.98
CA TYR A 46 -2.86 -4.35 21.42
C TYR A 46 -1.39 -3.86 21.43
N GLN A 47 -1.08 -2.67 20.92
CA GLN A 47 0.30 -2.16 20.86
C GLN A 47 0.36 -0.65 21.15
N GLY A 48 0.30 -0.28 22.44
CA GLY A 48 0.74 1.03 22.95
C GLY A 48 0.29 2.25 22.14
N ASP A 49 -1.03 2.42 21.96
CA ASP A 49 -1.63 3.53 21.21
C ASP A 49 -1.20 3.66 19.74
N GLY A 50 -0.70 2.58 19.13
CA GLY A 50 -0.39 2.53 17.71
C GLY A 50 -1.60 2.87 16.82
N CYS A 51 -1.35 3.58 15.73
CA CYS A 51 -2.39 3.96 14.77
C CYS A 51 -2.04 3.49 13.36
N LEU A 52 -2.97 2.78 12.72
CA LEU A 52 -2.96 2.50 11.29
C LEU A 52 -3.85 3.49 10.55
N VAL A 53 -3.53 3.78 9.30
CA VAL A 53 -4.43 4.44 8.35
C VAL A 53 -4.91 3.42 7.33
N ARG A 54 -6.22 3.43 7.12
CA ARG A 54 -6.91 2.69 6.07
C ARG A 54 -7.32 3.67 4.98
N ILE A 55 -6.87 3.43 3.75
CA ILE A 55 -7.28 4.15 2.54
C ILE A 55 -8.25 3.26 1.76
N GLU A 56 -9.42 3.79 1.45
CA GLU A 56 -10.44 3.12 0.62
C GLU A 56 -10.51 3.80 -0.75
N THR A 57 -10.75 3.01 -1.80
CA THR A 57 -10.91 3.50 -3.17
C THR A 57 -12.25 3.11 -3.78
N ASP A 58 -12.65 3.81 -4.85
CA ASP A 58 -13.85 3.49 -5.64
C ASP A 58 -13.74 2.17 -6.43
N ALA A 59 -12.51 1.70 -6.69
CA ALA A 59 -12.24 0.38 -7.25
C ALA A 59 -12.45 -0.77 -6.25
N GLY A 60 -12.87 -0.49 -5.00
CA GLY A 60 -13.07 -1.50 -3.96
C GLY A 60 -11.77 -2.06 -3.37
N VAL A 61 -10.62 -1.42 -3.66
CA VAL A 61 -9.31 -1.78 -3.10
C VAL A 61 -9.07 -0.97 -1.83
N THR A 62 -8.47 -1.60 -0.83
CA THR A 62 -8.14 -0.95 0.45
C THR A 62 -6.66 -1.14 0.77
N GLY A 63 -5.99 -0.05 1.14
CA GLY A 63 -4.61 -0.05 1.63
C GLY A 63 -4.55 0.22 3.13
N TYR A 64 -3.57 -0.38 3.81
CA TYR A 64 -3.28 -0.13 5.22
C TYR A 64 -1.82 0.29 5.38
N GLY A 65 -1.56 1.27 6.25
CA GLY A 65 -0.21 1.74 6.56
C GLY A 65 -0.10 2.24 7.99
N GLU A 66 1.07 2.07 8.60
CA GLU A 66 1.36 2.62 9.92
C GLU A 66 1.55 4.14 9.86
N THR A 67 1.15 4.85 10.91
CA THR A 67 1.27 6.31 11.00
C THR A 67 2.49 6.79 11.78
N GLY A 68 3.12 5.94 12.59
CA GLY A 68 4.20 6.32 13.51
C GLY A 68 3.79 7.32 14.61
N VAL A 69 2.49 7.59 14.77
CA VAL A 69 1.92 8.50 15.78
C VAL A 69 0.65 7.90 16.38
N ASP A 70 0.12 8.50 17.44
CA ASP A 70 -1.17 8.10 18.03
C ASP A 70 -2.36 8.51 17.15
N VAL A 71 -3.52 7.92 17.41
CA VAL A 71 -4.74 8.13 16.63
C VAL A 71 -5.27 9.56 16.70
N ALA A 72 -5.11 10.27 17.82
CA ALA A 72 -5.60 11.65 17.97
C ALA A 72 -4.77 12.59 17.10
N THR A 73 -3.44 12.42 17.12
CA THR A 73 -2.52 13.13 16.23
C THR A 73 -2.81 12.83 14.76
N ALA A 74 -3.04 11.56 14.40
CA ALA A 74 -3.37 11.17 13.03
C ALA A 74 -4.68 11.82 12.54
N ARG A 75 -5.75 11.76 13.33
CA ARG A 75 -7.06 12.36 13.01
C ARG A 75 -6.98 13.88 12.81
N ALA A 76 -6.12 14.56 13.57
CA ALA A 76 -5.91 16.00 13.40
C ALA A 76 -5.14 16.36 12.10
N ARG A 77 -4.25 15.47 11.63
CA ARG A 77 -3.39 15.70 10.46
C ARG A 77 -4.05 15.29 9.15
N ILE A 78 -4.74 14.14 9.10
CA ILE A 78 -5.29 13.54 7.87
C ILE A 78 -6.13 14.53 7.04
N PRO A 79 -7.09 15.30 7.61
CA PRO A 79 -7.91 16.22 6.81
C PRO A 79 -7.11 17.30 6.08
N ARG A 80 -5.92 17.65 6.60
CA ARG A 80 -5.03 18.67 5.98
C ARG A 80 -4.39 18.17 4.69
N LEU A 81 -4.31 16.84 4.50
CA LEU A 81 -3.71 16.22 3.32
C LEU A 81 -4.62 16.24 2.09
N ARG A 82 -5.94 16.42 2.27
CA ARG A 82 -6.94 16.52 1.18
C ARG A 82 -6.81 15.40 0.14
N LEU A 83 -6.71 14.16 0.60
CA LEU A 83 -6.47 12.98 -0.25
C LEU A 83 -7.74 12.44 -0.91
N GLU A 84 -8.93 12.70 -0.37
CA GLU A 84 -10.18 12.24 -0.97
C GLU A 84 -10.36 12.84 -2.37
N GLY A 85 -10.69 11.99 -3.35
CA GLY A 85 -10.77 12.34 -4.76
C GLY A 85 -9.43 12.31 -5.51
N ALA A 86 -8.29 12.17 -4.81
CA ALA A 86 -6.99 12.04 -5.44
C ALA A 86 -6.76 10.63 -6.01
N ASP A 87 -5.81 10.53 -6.95
CA ASP A 87 -5.36 9.27 -7.53
C ASP A 87 -4.44 8.53 -6.54
N PRO A 88 -4.79 7.31 -6.08
CA PRO A 88 -3.97 6.54 -5.15
C PRO A 88 -2.66 6.02 -5.77
N LEU A 89 -2.53 5.98 -7.11
CA LEU A 89 -1.31 5.54 -7.79
C LEU A 89 -0.27 6.68 -7.95
N ALA A 90 -0.62 7.92 -7.62
CA ALA A 90 0.27 9.08 -7.69
C ALA A 90 1.09 9.25 -6.40
N ILE A 91 1.83 8.21 -5.99
CA ILE A 91 2.53 8.13 -4.69
C ILE A 91 3.70 9.14 -4.57
N GLU A 92 4.52 9.26 -5.61
CA GLU A 92 5.79 10.04 -5.60
C GLU A 92 5.61 11.55 -5.86
N ARG A 93 4.48 12.13 -5.44
CA ARG A 93 4.19 13.56 -5.66
C ARG A 93 4.98 14.50 -4.75
#